data_AF-A0A7S1SB30-F1
#
_entry.id   AF-A0A7S1SB30-F1
#
_cell.length_a   1.000
_cell.length_b   1.000
_cell.length_c   1.000
_cell.angle_alpha   90.00
_cell.angle_beta   90.00
_cell.angle_gamma   90.00
#
_symmetry.space_group_name_H-M   'P 1'
#
loop_
_entity.id
_entity.type
_entity.pdbx_description
1 polymer ?
#
loop_
_entity_poly.entity_id
_entity_poly.type
_entity_poly.pdbx_seq_one_letter_code
_entity_poly.pdbx_strand_id
1 'polypeptide(L)'
;AQRLPPLQLLMDAIARSVQPLVIVLLLSGILVFAFAVMMTNMVPEALEDGEEVKDVVLQHYGSVARSARSFLEVIDGSGACSIQSMMTLYKAAKEGRSGSATIIIARLLASFVLFLALSGLVTGVFIEQLCGATNRIEERAHQQELFKSHECLTMIDQVFMSMGYSCDDPITWREIERGLEANISVQE
;
A
#
# COMPACT_ATOMS: atom_id res chain seq x y z
N ALA A 1 14.49 -28.59 2.10
CA ALA A 1 13.74 -27.49 2.77
C ALA A 1 12.88 -26.80 1.71
N GLN A 2 11.62 -27.22 1.56
CA GLN A 2 10.64 -26.54 0.72
C GLN A 2 10.34 -25.17 1.34
N ARG A 3 10.92 -24.10 0.78
CA ARG A 3 10.59 -22.73 1.18
C ARG A 3 9.17 -22.44 0.68
N LEU A 4 8.27 -22.10 1.61
CA LEU A 4 6.86 -21.83 1.34
C LEU A 4 6.73 -20.75 0.24
N PRO A 5 6.24 -21.09 -0.97
CA PRO A 5 6.03 -20.12 -2.05
C PRO A 5 5.23 -18.86 -1.66
N PRO A 6 4.21 -18.90 -0.76
CA PRO A 6 3.51 -17.67 -0.36
C PRO A 6 4.40 -16.69 0.41
N LEU A 7 5.43 -17.17 1.11
CA LEU A 7 6.30 -16.33 1.94
C LEU A 7 7.33 -15.58 1.08
N GLN A 8 7.81 -16.20 0.00
CA GLN A 8 8.62 -15.52 -1.02
C GLN A 8 7.80 -14.47 -1.77
N LEU A 9 6.53 -14.77 -2.05
CA LEU A 9 5.62 -13.81 -2.67
C LEU A 9 5.40 -12.57 -1.81
N LEU A 10 5.19 -12.79 -0.50
CA LEU A 10 5.01 -11.71 0.47
C LEU A 10 6.30 -10.87 0.59
N MET A 11 7.47 -11.50 0.66
CA MET A 11 8.75 -10.78 0.71
C MET A 11 9.02 -9.96 -0.55
N ASP A 12 8.73 -10.49 -1.75
CA ASP A 12 8.93 -9.77 -3.00
C ASP A 12 7.91 -8.62 -3.14
N ALA A 13 6.68 -8.81 -2.66
CA ALA A 13 5.69 -7.74 -2.58
C ALA A 13 6.10 -6.63 -1.59
N ILE A 14 6.62 -6.99 -0.42
CA ILE A 14 7.13 -6.03 0.58
C ILE A 14 8.35 -5.29 0.03
N ALA A 15 9.31 -5.98 -0.59
CA ALA A 15 10.50 -5.35 -1.14
C ALA A 15 10.15 -4.33 -2.24
N ARG A 16 9.13 -4.63 -3.06
CA ARG A 16 8.65 -3.72 -4.10
C ARG A 16 7.77 -2.61 -3.56
N SER A 17 7.09 -2.81 -2.44
CA SER A 17 6.31 -1.77 -1.79
C SER A 17 7.16 -0.74 -1.04
N VAL A 18 8.44 -1.00 -0.78
CA VAL A 18 9.33 -0.04 -0.09
C VAL A 18 9.38 1.31 -0.82
N GLN A 19 9.59 1.32 -2.14
CA GLN A 19 9.70 2.57 -2.90
C GLN A 19 8.42 3.45 -2.83
N PRO A 20 7.21 2.93 -3.14
CA PRO A 20 5.99 3.72 -2.99
C PRO A 20 5.69 4.05 -1.52
N LEU A 21 6.05 3.18 -0.58
CA LEU A 21 5.87 3.44 0.85
C LEU A 21 6.76 4.59 1.34
N VAL A 22 8.00 4.72 0.85
CA VAL A 22 8.86 5.88 1.13
C VAL A 22 8.26 7.17 0.60
N ILE A 23 7.67 7.16 -0.60
CA ILE A 23 6.99 8.33 -1.18
C ILE A 23 5.79 8.73 -0.32
N VAL A 24 4.97 7.76 0.09
CA VAL A 24 3.84 8.00 0.99
C VAL A 24 4.31 8.55 2.33
N LEU A 25 5.35 7.98 2.93
CA LEU A 25 5.92 8.48 4.19
C LEU A 25 6.44 9.92 4.06
N LEU A 26 7.08 10.27 2.93
CA LEU A 26 7.52 11.64 2.66
C LEU A 26 6.33 12.60 2.54
N LEU A 27 5.29 12.23 1.80
CA LEU A 27 4.07 13.02 1.67
C LEU A 27 3.37 13.21 3.02
N SER A 28 3.23 12.13 3.79
CA SER A 28 2.67 12.20 5.14
C SER A 28 3.55 13.04 6.07
N GLY A 29 4.88 12.98 5.95
CA GLY A 29 5.80 13.82 6.70
C GLY A 29 5.63 15.31 6.39
N ILE A 30 5.47 15.67 5.11
CA ILE A 30 5.17 17.04 4.69
C ILE A 30 3.82 17.49 5.25
N LEU A 31 2.81 16.61 5.24
CA LEU A 31 1.49 16.90 5.79
C LEU A 31 1.54 17.17 7.31
N VAL A 32 2.25 16.31 8.06
CA VAL A 32 2.48 16.48 9.51
C VAL A 32 3.18 17.81 9.76
N PHE A 33 4.19 18.15 8.96
CA PHE A 33 4.91 19.41 9.10
C PHE A 33 3.99 20.63 8.83
N ALA A 34 3.16 20.59 7.80
CA ALA A 34 2.21 21.66 7.48
C ALA A 34 1.22 21.89 8.62
N PHE A 35 0.63 20.82 9.17
CA PHE A 35 -0.27 20.92 10.32
C PHE A 35 0.46 21.35 11.59
N ALA A 36 1.71 20.95 11.78
CA ALA A 36 2.52 21.37 12.92
C ALA A 36 2.80 22.88 12.88
N VAL A 37 3.11 23.43 11.70
CA VAL A 37 3.26 24.89 11.50
C VAL A 37 1.95 25.60 11.76
N MET A 38 0.83 25.09 11.23
CA MET A 38 -0.51 25.64 11.47
C MET A 38 -0.80 25.72 12.97
N MET A 39 -0.60 24.64 13.72
CA MET A 39 -0.84 24.62 15.17
C MET A 39 0.06 25.60 15.92
N THR A 40 1.35 25.67 15.58
CA THR A 40 2.28 26.59 16.25
C THR A 40 1.93 28.05 15.99
N ASN A 41 1.39 28.38 14.81
CA ASN A 41 0.89 29.74 14.51
C ASN A 41 -0.39 30.10 15.27
N MET A 42 -1.17 29.12 15.74
CA MET A 42 -2.40 29.32 16.51
C MET A 42 -2.15 29.40 18.02
N VAL A 43 -0.93 29.07 18.48
CA VAL A 43 -0.54 29.17 19.89
C VAL A 43 -0.73 30.57 20.47
N PRO A 44 -0.30 31.67 19.81
CA PRO A 44 -0.41 33.01 20.39
C PRO A 44 -1.83 33.40 20.79
N GLU A 45 -2.83 33.02 19.98
CA GLU A 45 -4.26 33.31 20.27
C GLU A 45 -4.76 32.58 21.52
N ALA A 46 -4.23 31.39 21.81
CA ALA A 46 -4.60 30.65 23.01
C ALA A 46 -3.77 31.00 24.25
N LEU A 47 -2.78 31.90 24.14
CA LEU A 47 -2.03 32.41 25.30
C LEU A 47 -2.84 33.45 26.09
N GLU A 48 -3.81 34.11 25.43
CA GLU A 48 -4.80 35.00 26.07
C GLU A 48 -5.84 34.19 26.89
N ASP A 49 -5.85 32.89 26.58
CA ASP A 49 -6.40 31.70 27.21
C ASP A 49 -6.49 31.52 28.73
N GLY A 50 -5.67 32.23 29.52
CA GLY A 50 -5.35 31.89 30.92
C GLY A 50 -4.10 31.01 31.12
N GLU A 51 -3.56 30.99 32.36
CA GLU A 51 -2.25 30.38 32.67
C GLU A 51 -2.22 28.85 32.52
N GLU A 52 -3.27 28.13 32.93
CA GLU A 52 -3.31 26.66 32.81
C GLU A 52 -3.33 26.20 31.34
N VAL A 53 -4.00 26.95 30.46
CA VAL A 53 -4.05 26.66 29.02
C VAL A 53 -2.69 26.97 28.39
N LYS A 54 -2.07 28.07 28.78
CA LYS A 54 -0.77 28.50 28.29
C LYS A 54 0.32 27.46 28.53
N ASP A 55 0.39 26.87 29.72
CA ASP A 55 1.38 25.82 30.01
C ASP A 55 1.18 24.58 29.14
N VAL A 56 -0.07 24.12 28.99
CA VAL A 56 -0.40 22.96 28.15
C VAL A 56 -0.07 23.24 26.68
N VAL A 57 -0.48 24.39 26.17
CA VAL A 57 -0.28 24.77 24.76
C VAL A 57 1.21 24.99 24.45
N LEU A 58 1.98 25.61 25.34
CA LEU A 58 3.43 25.77 25.14
C LEU A 58 4.20 24.45 25.24
N GLN A 59 3.77 23.56 26.14
CA GLN A 59 4.39 22.25 26.30
C GLN A 59 4.17 21.36 25.07
N HIS A 60 3.01 21.45 24.42
CA HIS A 60 2.63 20.54 23.33
C HIS A 60 2.75 21.16 21.93
N TYR A 61 2.48 22.45 21.79
CA TYR A 61 2.40 23.14 20.49
C TYR A 61 3.35 24.34 20.36
N GLY A 62 4.11 24.67 21.41
CA GLY A 62 5.02 25.83 21.43
C GLY A 62 6.19 25.77 20.44
N SER A 63 6.37 24.65 19.73
CA SER A 63 7.29 24.56 18.59
C SER A 63 6.75 23.57 17.56
N VAL A 64 7.14 23.76 16.30
CA VAL A 64 6.75 22.87 15.20
C VAL A 64 7.13 21.41 15.49
N ALA A 65 8.31 21.17 16.07
CA ALA A 65 8.75 19.82 16.42
C ALA A 65 7.87 19.17 17.50
N ARG A 66 7.45 19.94 18.52
CA ARG A 66 6.53 19.44 19.57
C ARG A 66 5.14 19.19 19.01
N SER A 67 4.63 20.09 18.16
CA SER A 67 3.35 19.91 17.46
C SER A 67 3.35 18.65 16.60
N ALA A 68 4.41 18.43 15.81
CA ALA A 68 4.57 17.24 14.99
C ALA A 68 4.61 15.96 15.83
N ARG A 69 5.36 15.97 16.94
CA ARG A 69 5.42 14.86 17.89
C ARG A 69 4.04 14.57 18.51
N SER A 70 3.32 15.61 18.93
CA SER A 70 1.98 15.50 19.49
C SER A 70 1.01 14.85 18.49
N PHE A 71 1.09 15.22 17.20
CA PHE A 71 0.31 14.56 16.15
C PHE A 71 0.68 13.09 15.96
N LEU A 72 1.97 12.76 15.97
CA LEU A 72 2.43 11.36 15.87
C LEU A 72 1.96 10.52 17.07
N GLU A 73 2.01 11.06 18.29
CA GLU A 73 1.51 10.40 19.50
C GLU A 73 -0.01 10.20 19.47
N VAL A 74 -0.75 11.12 18.83
CA VAL A 74 -2.19 10.97 18.60
C VAL A 74 -2.49 9.86 17.59
N ILE A 75 -1.70 9.75 16.52
CA ILE A 75 -1.86 8.72 15.48
C ILE A 75 -1.50 7.33 16.01
N ASP A 76 -0.41 7.23 16.77
CA ASP A 76 0.07 5.99 17.39
C ASP A 76 -0.83 5.53 18.55
N GLY A 77 -1.68 6.41 19.08
CA GLY A 77 -2.58 6.11 20.19
C GLY A 77 -1.87 5.96 21.53
N SER A 78 -0.58 6.31 21.62
CA SER A 78 0.25 6.18 22.84
C SER A 78 -0.14 7.14 23.97
N GLY A 79 -1.14 8.00 23.75
CA GLY A 79 -2.02 8.50 24.82
C GLY A 79 -1.43 9.54 25.78
N ALA A 80 -0.12 9.79 25.76
CA ALA A 80 0.54 10.77 26.63
C ALA A 80 0.02 12.21 26.41
N CYS A 81 -0.55 12.47 25.23
CA CYS A 81 -0.87 13.81 24.75
C CYS A 81 -2.38 14.08 24.65
N SER A 82 -3.29 13.11 24.84
CA SER A 82 -4.65 13.22 24.30
C SER A 82 -5.72 13.66 25.30
N ILE A 83 -5.88 12.97 26.43
CA ILE A 83 -7.08 13.17 27.26
C ILE A 83 -6.96 14.40 28.16
N GLN A 84 -5.83 14.56 28.83
CA GLN A 84 -5.68 15.63 29.83
C GLN A 84 -5.54 17.00 29.19
N SER A 85 -4.74 17.12 28.12
CA SER A 85 -4.59 18.39 27.37
C SER A 85 -5.89 18.81 26.68
N MET A 86 -6.64 17.85 26.11
CA MET A 86 -7.93 18.12 25.47
C MET A 86 -8.98 18.52 26.50
N MET A 87 -8.98 17.94 27.70
CA MET A 87 -9.91 18.32 28.77
C MET A 87 -9.66 19.75 29.27
N THR A 88 -8.39 20.17 29.40
CA THR A 88 -8.03 21.54 29.78
C THR A 88 -8.47 22.55 28.71
N LEU A 89 -8.19 22.24 27.44
CA LEU A 89 -8.65 23.07 26.31
C LEU A 89 -10.18 23.14 26.21
N TYR A 90 -10.87 22.02 26.48
CA TYR A 90 -12.34 21.96 26.40
C TYR A 90 -13.00 22.77 27.51
N LYS A 91 -12.44 22.74 28.73
CA LYS A 91 -12.91 23.60 29.83
C LYS A 91 -12.77 25.07 29.48
N ALA A 92 -11.61 25.49 28.97
CA ALA A 92 -11.38 26.86 28.53
C ALA A 92 -12.32 27.28 27.38
N ALA A 93 -12.53 26.41 26.39
CA ALA A 93 -13.48 26.66 25.32
C ALA A 93 -14.93 26.80 25.82
N LYS A 94 -15.34 26.00 26.81
CA LYS A 94 -16.66 26.09 27.44
C LYS A 94 -16.87 27.41 28.19
N GLU A 95 -15.81 28.01 28.69
CA GLU A 95 -15.82 29.34 29.34
C GLU A 95 -15.93 30.51 28.34
N GLY A 96 -16.07 30.22 27.04
CA GLY A 96 -16.23 31.22 25.99
C GLY A 96 -14.92 31.72 25.39
N ARG A 97 -13.80 31.05 25.70
CA ARG A 97 -12.49 31.40 25.16
C ARG A 97 -12.31 30.88 23.73
N SER A 98 -12.28 31.79 22.76
CA SER A 98 -12.27 31.48 21.33
C SER A 98 -10.98 30.82 20.85
N GLY A 99 -9.81 31.19 21.38
CA GLY A 99 -8.52 30.63 20.95
C GLY A 99 -8.42 29.13 21.24
N SER A 100 -8.83 28.73 22.43
CA SER A 100 -8.89 27.34 22.88
C SER A 100 -9.84 26.49 22.03
N ALA A 101 -10.99 27.05 21.65
CA ALA A 101 -11.94 26.38 20.76
C ALA A 101 -11.35 26.15 19.36
N THR A 102 -10.68 27.16 18.79
CA THR A 102 -10.05 27.06 17.47
C THR A 102 -8.92 26.01 17.46
N ILE A 103 -8.10 25.95 18.51
CA ILE A 103 -7.05 24.92 18.66
C ILE A 103 -7.65 23.51 18.71
N ILE A 104 -8.76 23.30 19.42
CA ILE A 104 -9.42 21.99 19.48
C ILE A 104 -9.91 21.56 18.10
N ILE A 105 -10.60 22.46 17.39
CA ILE A 105 -11.13 22.17 16.05
C ILE A 105 -9.99 21.87 15.08
N ALA A 106 -8.94 22.71 15.08
CA ALA A 106 -7.74 22.51 14.27
C ALA A 106 -7.07 21.16 14.55
N ARG A 107 -6.94 20.80 15.84
CA ARG A 107 -6.37 19.51 16.25
C ARG A 107 -7.20 18.34 15.76
N LEU A 108 -8.53 18.38 15.91
CA LEU A 108 -9.43 17.31 15.46
C LEU A 108 -9.37 17.13 13.94
N LEU A 109 -9.41 18.24 13.20
CA LEU A 109 -9.28 18.25 11.74
C LEU A 109 -7.94 17.65 11.30
N ALA A 110 -6.83 18.12 11.86
CA ALA A 110 -5.50 17.63 11.54
C ALA A 110 -5.36 16.13 11.86
N SER A 111 -5.86 15.69 13.02
CA SER A 111 -5.81 14.28 13.42
C SER A 111 -6.63 13.39 12.48
N PHE A 112 -7.83 13.84 12.08
CA PHE A 112 -8.69 13.11 11.14
C PHE A 112 -8.05 12.99 9.76
N VAL A 113 -7.52 14.10 9.22
CA VAL A 113 -6.85 14.11 7.92
C VAL A 113 -5.59 13.26 7.94
N LEU A 114 -4.77 13.35 9.00
CA LEU A 114 -3.57 12.54 9.14
C LEU A 114 -3.88 11.06 9.28
N PHE A 115 -4.93 10.70 10.02
CA PHE A 115 -5.39 9.33 10.16
C PHE A 115 -5.84 8.74 8.81
N LEU A 116 -6.64 9.49 8.04
CA LEU A 116 -7.05 9.10 6.70
C LEU A 116 -5.88 9.00 5.73
N ALA A 117 -4.96 9.97 5.77
CA ALA A 117 -3.79 9.98 4.90
C ALA A 117 -2.87 8.79 5.20
N LEU A 118 -2.50 8.56 6.45
CA LEU A 118 -1.61 7.45 6.81
C LEU A 118 -2.29 6.10 6.61
N SER A 119 -3.49 5.89 7.16
CA SER A 119 -4.16 4.60 7.06
C SER A 119 -4.59 4.31 5.62
N GLY A 120 -5.13 5.31 4.92
CA GLY A 120 -5.62 5.16 3.55
C GLY A 120 -4.50 5.02 2.52
N LEU A 121 -3.46 5.86 2.57
CA LEU A 121 -2.36 5.77 1.60
C LEU A 121 -1.52 4.53 1.82
N VAL A 122 -1.22 4.16 3.07
CA VAL A 122 -0.45 2.95 3.36
C VAL A 122 -1.23 1.72 2.91
N THR A 123 -2.51 1.61 3.28
CA THR A 123 -3.36 0.47 2.85
C THR A 123 -3.51 0.44 1.34
N GLY A 124 -3.71 1.59 0.70
CA GLY A 124 -3.83 1.70 -0.76
C GLY A 124 -2.58 1.20 -1.48
N VAL A 125 -1.39 1.61 -1.04
CA VAL A 125 -0.11 1.12 -1.60
C VAL A 125 0.03 -0.39 -1.39
N PHE A 126 -0.30 -0.91 -0.21
CA PHE A 126 -0.22 -2.36 0.02
C PHE A 126 -1.16 -3.15 -0.89
N ILE A 127 -2.41 -2.70 -1.05
CA ILE A 127 -3.38 -3.34 -1.94
C ILE A 127 -2.91 -3.28 -3.39
N GLU A 128 -2.45 -2.12 -3.86
CA GLU A 128 -1.97 -1.95 -5.24
C GLU A 128 -0.79 -2.88 -5.53
N GLN A 129 0.17 -2.99 -4.61
CA GLN A 129 1.31 -3.88 -4.77
C GLN A 129 0.91 -5.37 -4.70
N LEU A 130 -0.08 -5.72 -3.87
CA LEU A 130 -0.59 -7.09 -3.77
C LEU A 130 -1.34 -7.50 -5.05
N CYS A 131 -2.21 -6.64 -5.57
CA CYS A 131 -2.89 -6.83 -6.85
C CYS A 131 -1.89 -6.90 -8.01
N GLY A 132 -0.91 -6.00 -8.05
CA GLY A 132 0.15 -6.01 -9.05
C GLY A 132 1.01 -7.28 -9.02
N ALA A 133 1.33 -7.80 -7.83
CA ALA A 133 2.03 -9.07 -7.69
C ALA A 133 1.18 -10.26 -8.18
N THR A 134 -0.11 -10.25 -7.87
CA THR A 134 -1.07 -11.30 -8.26
C THR A 134 -1.22 -11.36 -9.78
N ASN A 135 -1.44 -10.21 -10.44
CA ASN A 135 -1.58 -10.14 -11.89
C ASN A 135 -0.33 -10.65 -12.62
N ARG A 136 0.87 -10.37 -12.09
CA ARG A 136 2.13 -10.85 -12.68
C ARG A 136 2.31 -12.36 -12.56
N ILE A 137 1.76 -12.99 -11.52
CA ILE A 137 1.81 -14.45 -11.35
C ILE A 137 0.88 -15.10 -12.36
N GLU A 138 -0.32 -14.54 -12.51
CA GLU A 138 -1.29 -14.99 -13.51
C GLU A 138 -0.73 -14.84 -14.93
N GLU A 139 -0.11 -13.70 -15.24
CA GLU A 139 0.55 -13.45 -16.53
C GLU A 139 1.68 -14.45 -16.79
N ARG A 140 2.51 -14.76 -15.79
CA ARG A 140 3.57 -15.77 -15.90
C ARG A 140 3.01 -17.18 -16.09
N ALA A 141 1.93 -17.53 -15.38
CA ALA A 141 1.28 -18.82 -15.54
C ALA A 141 0.72 -18.97 -16.96
N HIS A 142 0.10 -17.91 -17.49
CA HIS A 142 -0.42 -17.90 -18.85
C HIS A 142 0.69 -17.95 -19.91
N GLN A 143 1.80 -17.22 -19.72
CA GLN A 143 2.97 -17.33 -20.59
C GLN A 143 3.59 -18.74 -20.59
N GLN A 144 3.64 -19.40 -19.43
CA GLN A 144 4.10 -20.79 -19.36
C GLN A 144 3.17 -21.76 -20.07
N GLU A 145 1.86 -21.53 -19.99
CA GLU A 145 0.86 -22.33 -20.72
C GLU A 145 1.01 -22.14 -22.24
N LEU A 146 1.16 -20.90 -22.70
CA LEU A 146 1.44 -20.59 -24.10
C LEU A 146 2.74 -21.23 -24.58
N PHE A 147 3.80 -21.20 -23.77
CA PHE A 147 5.07 -21.83 -24.11
C PHE A 147 4.92 -23.35 -24.25
N LYS A 148 4.22 -24.01 -23.32
CA LYS A 148 3.93 -25.45 -23.41
C LYS A 148 3.07 -25.80 -24.63
N SER A 149 2.08 -24.95 -24.96
CA SER A 149 1.28 -25.13 -26.16
C SER A 149 2.13 -25.02 -27.41
N HIS A 150 3.05 -24.06 -27.47
CA HIS A 150 3.99 -23.92 -28.58
C HIS A 150 4.96 -25.10 -28.69
N GLU A 151 5.48 -25.60 -27.56
CA GLU A 151 6.32 -26.79 -27.53
C GLU A 151 5.58 -28.04 -28.02
N CYS A 152 4.31 -28.20 -27.62
CA CYS A 152 3.45 -29.28 -28.10
C CYS A 152 3.19 -29.18 -29.60
N LEU A 153 2.86 -27.98 -30.11
CA LEU A 153 2.70 -27.75 -31.55
C LEU A 153 3.99 -28.05 -32.31
N THR A 154 5.14 -27.66 -31.78
CA THR A 154 6.44 -27.96 -32.39
C THR A 154 6.71 -29.46 -32.41
N MET A 155 6.36 -30.20 -31.36
CA MET A 155 6.46 -31.67 -31.36
C MET A 155 5.52 -32.31 -32.40
N ILE A 156 4.30 -31.80 -32.53
CA ILE A 156 3.34 -32.28 -33.53
C ILE A 156 3.89 -32.02 -34.95
N ASP A 157 4.41 -30.83 -35.21
CA ASP A 157 5.05 -30.50 -36.50
C ASP A 157 6.24 -31.42 -36.78
N GLN A 158 7.09 -31.70 -35.79
CA GLN A 158 8.20 -32.65 -35.93
C GLN A 158 7.71 -34.07 -36.27
N VAL A 159 6.62 -34.53 -35.66
CA VAL A 159 6.03 -35.85 -35.97
C VAL A 159 5.54 -35.88 -37.41
N PHE A 160 4.82 -34.85 -37.89
CA PHE A 160 4.35 -34.82 -39.27
C PHE A 160 5.49 -34.64 -40.29
N MET A 161 6.51 -33.84 -39.97
CA MET A 161 7.72 -33.77 -40.80
C MET A 161 8.45 -35.11 -40.89
N SER A 162 8.50 -35.87 -39.79
CA SER A 162 9.07 -37.23 -39.81
C SER A 162 8.27 -38.22 -40.66
N MET A 163 6.97 -37.98 -40.85
CA MET A 163 6.10 -38.73 -41.76
C MET A 163 6.18 -38.25 -43.22
N GLY A 164 7.02 -37.23 -43.51
CA GLY A 164 7.28 -36.74 -44.85
C GLY A 164 6.40 -35.56 -45.29
N TYR A 165 5.61 -34.98 -44.40
CA TYR A 165 4.84 -33.75 -44.67
C TYR A 165 5.72 -32.51 -44.51
N SER A 166 5.59 -31.53 -45.41
CA SER A 166 6.21 -30.22 -45.24
C SER A 166 5.34 -29.33 -44.33
N CYS A 167 5.94 -28.25 -43.81
CA CYS A 167 5.26 -27.33 -42.88
C CYS A 167 4.02 -26.63 -43.48
N ASP A 168 3.90 -26.61 -44.82
CA ASP A 168 2.82 -25.94 -45.55
C ASP A 168 1.80 -26.93 -46.15
N ASP A 169 1.99 -28.24 -45.96
CA ASP A 169 1.07 -29.24 -46.53
C ASP A 169 -0.26 -29.28 -45.75
N PRO A 170 -1.41 -29.23 -46.43
CA PRO A 170 -2.70 -29.33 -45.77
C PRO A 170 -2.93 -30.77 -45.29
N ILE A 171 -2.81 -31.00 -43.99
CA ILE A 171 -3.04 -32.32 -43.36
C ILE A 171 -4.52 -32.47 -43.01
N THR A 172 -5.16 -33.52 -43.52
CA THR A 172 -6.56 -33.82 -43.20
C THR A 172 -6.68 -34.66 -41.93
N TRP A 173 -7.79 -34.52 -41.20
CA TRP A 173 -8.03 -35.25 -39.94
C TRP A 173 -7.84 -36.79 -40.06
N ARG A 174 -8.18 -37.38 -41.22
CA ARG A 174 -7.99 -38.82 -41.50
C ARG A 174 -6.53 -39.24 -41.67
N GLU A 175 -5.62 -38.31 -41.90
CA GLU A 175 -4.18 -38.56 -41.99
C GLU A 175 -3.54 -38.47 -40.60
N ILE A 176 -4.07 -37.57 -39.76
CA ILE A 176 -3.73 -37.49 -38.33
C ILE A 176 -4.07 -38.80 -37.61
N GLU A 177 -5.30 -39.33 -37.81
CA GLU A 177 -5.74 -40.61 -37.22
C GLU A 177 -4.81 -41.77 -37.63
N ARG A 178 -4.46 -41.88 -38.92
CA ARG A 178 -3.54 -42.91 -39.43
C ARG A 178 -2.13 -42.80 -38.86
N GLY A 179 -1.61 -41.58 -38.70
CA GLY A 179 -0.30 -41.34 -38.10
C GLY A 179 -0.23 -41.71 -36.61
N LEU A 180 -1.34 -41.52 -35.88
CA LEU A 180 -1.45 -41.89 -34.47
C LEU A 180 -1.51 -43.41 -34.29
N GLU A 181 -2.34 -44.10 -35.09
CA GLU A 181 -2.47 -45.57 -35.06
C GLU A 181 -1.17 -46.28 -35.45
N ALA A 182 -0.43 -45.73 -36.41
CA ALA A 182 0.87 -46.27 -36.85
C ALA A 182 1.97 -46.14 -35.78
N ASN A 183 2.00 -45.06 -34.99
CA ASN A 183 2.97 -44.91 -33.91
C ASN A 183 2.63 -45.77 -32.67
N ILE A 184 1.35 -45.98 -32.38
CA ILE A 184 0.90 -46.83 -31.27
C ILE A 184 1.24 -48.31 -31.54
N SER A 185 1.19 -48.75 -32.79
CA SER A 185 1.51 -50.14 -33.19
C SER A 185 3.02 -50.45 -33.30
N VAL A 186 3.89 -49.43 -33.20
CA VAL A 186 5.37 -49.59 -33.17
C VAL A 186 5.92 -49.67 -31.73
N GLN A 187 5.08 -49.41 -30.73
CA GLN A 187 5.46 -49.39 -29.31
C GLN A 187 5.07 -50.65 -28.51
N GLU A 188 4.42 -51.64 -29.14
CA GLU A 188 4.34 -53.04 -28.69
C GLU A 188 5.51 -53.86 -29.22
#